data_AF-C7ECV5-F1
#
_entry.id   AF-C7ECV5-F1
#
_cell.length_a   1.000
_cell.length_b   1.000
_cell.length_c   1.000
_cell.angle_alpha   90.00
_cell.angle_beta   90.00
_cell.angle_gamma   90.00
#
_symmetry.space_group_name_H-M   'P 1'
#
loop_
_entity.id
_entity.type
_entity.pdbx_description
1 polymer ?
#
loop_
_entity_poly.entity_id
_entity_poly.type
_entity_poly.pdbx_seq_one_letter_code
_entity_poly.pdbx_strand_id
1 'polypeptide(L)'
;ASLRERIEYILKDCKPKAMLTYDADDQAGVPVINLSEADRREAEDEESELEPVSRPNDLIYVIYTSGTTGRPKGVMVEHKNVIRLVKNAGYAKLDERTVILQTGALSFDASTFEIWGALLHGGHVHLADRDVILDARRLKGVIQEKTITTMFTTTVLFNQLVSMNETVFDGLGTLLFGGEKTSETHVRKLVERNLRIDFANIYGPTETTTFAVWYPIEDRTLRAKTPIGKPISNTRAYVVNEGKLCGIGMIGELCIAGDGVARGYLNLPEQTAEKFVADP
;
A
#
# COMPACT_ATOMS: atom_id res chain seq x y z
N ALA A 1 20.82 -2.47 -13.53
CA ALA A 1 20.13 -3.52 -14.30
C ALA A 1 19.11 -2.85 -15.19
N SER A 2 18.98 -3.28 -16.45
CA SER A 2 17.87 -2.87 -17.31
C SER A 2 16.53 -3.36 -16.75
N LEU A 3 15.41 -2.78 -17.18
CA LEU A 3 14.06 -3.25 -16.79
C LEU A 3 13.88 -4.75 -17.13
N ARG A 4 14.37 -5.16 -18.30
CA ARG A 4 14.33 -6.55 -18.78
C ARG A 4 15.10 -7.49 -17.85
N GLU A 5 16.34 -7.16 -17.50
CA GLU A 5 17.13 -7.97 -16.55
C GLU A 5 16.44 -8.11 -15.19
N ARG A 6 15.73 -7.07 -14.74
CA ARG A 6 14.97 -7.12 -13.49
C ARG A 6 13.77 -8.07 -13.58
N ILE A 7 13.03 -8.05 -14.69
CA ILE A 7 11.89 -8.96 -14.92
C ILE A 7 12.40 -10.40 -15.05
N GLU A 8 13.45 -10.64 -15.82
CA GLU A 8 14.06 -11.97 -15.98
C GLU A 8 14.54 -12.55 -14.64
N TYR A 9 15.13 -11.71 -13.78
CA TYR A 9 15.48 -12.10 -12.41
C TYR A 9 14.25 -12.51 -11.59
N ILE A 10 13.19 -11.70 -11.61
CA ILE A 10 11.95 -11.96 -10.86
C ILE A 10 11.33 -13.28 -11.30
N LEU A 11 11.18 -13.51 -12.62
CA LEU A 11 10.62 -14.74 -13.17
C LEU A 11 11.43 -15.98 -12.76
N LYS A 12 12.76 -15.87 -12.78
CA LYS A 12 13.65 -16.96 -12.36
C LYS A 12 13.54 -17.27 -10.87
N ASP A 13 13.32 -16.24 -10.05
CA ASP A 13 13.21 -16.38 -8.60
C ASP A 13 11.84 -16.90 -8.16
N CYS A 14 10.74 -16.32 -8.65
CA CYS A 14 9.39 -16.71 -8.26
C CYS A 14 8.84 -17.94 -8.99
N LYS A 15 9.40 -18.29 -10.16
CA LYS A 15 9.01 -19.46 -10.97
C LYS A 15 7.48 -19.59 -11.12
N PRO A 16 6.82 -18.57 -11.70
CA PRO A 16 5.37 -18.56 -11.77
C PRO A 16 4.88 -19.71 -12.67
N LYS A 17 3.70 -20.26 -12.35
CA LYS A 17 3.08 -21.31 -13.17
C LYS A 17 2.55 -20.78 -14.50
N ALA A 18 2.14 -19.51 -14.52
CA ALA A 18 1.66 -18.80 -15.69
C ALA A 18 1.85 -17.29 -15.50
N MET A 19 1.81 -16.54 -16.59
CA MET A 19 1.84 -15.09 -16.61
C MET A 19 0.56 -14.57 -17.27
N LEU A 20 -0.09 -13.60 -16.62
CA LEU A 20 -1.25 -12.90 -17.17
C LEU A 20 -0.77 -11.63 -17.86
N THR A 21 -1.16 -11.45 -19.13
CA THR A 21 -0.86 -10.25 -19.93
C THR A 21 -2.15 -9.63 -20.46
N TYR A 22 -2.09 -8.41 -20.98
CA TYR A 22 -3.19 -7.78 -21.71
C TYR A 22 -2.61 -7.06 -22.92
N ASP A 23 -2.85 -7.59 -24.12
CA ASP A 23 -2.35 -7.05 -25.39
C ASP A 23 -0.83 -6.78 -25.38
N ALA A 24 -0.08 -7.71 -24.79
CA ALA A 24 1.38 -7.65 -24.70
C ALA A 24 1.98 -8.98 -25.16
N ASP A 25 2.91 -8.89 -26.12
CA ASP A 25 3.73 -10.02 -26.58
C ASP A 25 4.91 -10.19 -25.64
N ASP A 26 4.89 -11.22 -24.80
CA ASP A 26 5.98 -11.52 -23.88
C ASP A 26 6.39 -12.99 -23.98
N GLN A 27 7.67 -13.20 -24.28
CA GLN A 27 8.30 -14.51 -24.40
C GLN A 27 9.07 -14.88 -23.14
N ALA A 28 8.42 -14.75 -21.99
CA ALA A 28 8.98 -15.03 -20.67
C ALA A 28 9.35 -16.50 -20.41
N GLY A 29 9.14 -17.41 -21.37
CA GLY A 29 9.43 -18.85 -21.23
C GLY A 29 8.51 -19.57 -20.23
N VAL A 30 7.42 -18.92 -19.82
CA VAL A 30 6.35 -19.47 -18.96
C VAL A 30 5.03 -19.43 -19.72
N PRO A 31 4.04 -20.29 -19.39
CA PRO A 31 2.72 -20.22 -20.00
C PRO A 31 2.12 -18.82 -19.89
N VAL A 32 1.67 -18.25 -21.00
CA VAL A 32 1.06 -16.91 -21.06
C VAL A 32 -0.45 -17.05 -21.28
N ILE A 33 -1.22 -16.33 -20.47
CA ILE A 33 -2.66 -16.18 -20.62
C ILE A 33 -2.91 -14.72 -20.97
N ASN A 34 -3.28 -14.45 -22.22
CA ASN A 34 -3.55 -13.10 -22.71
C ASN A 34 -5.01 -12.73 -22.43
N LEU A 35 -5.22 -11.79 -21.50
CA LEU A 35 -6.53 -11.32 -21.09
C LEU A 35 -7.24 -10.49 -22.16
N SER A 36 -6.55 -10.03 -23.22
CA SER A 36 -7.22 -9.37 -24.36
C SER A 36 -7.95 -10.36 -25.27
N GLU A 37 -7.54 -11.63 -25.23
CA GLU A 37 -8.14 -12.74 -26.00
C GLU A 37 -9.19 -13.49 -25.19
N ALA A 38 -9.30 -13.21 -23.89
CA ALA A 38 -10.40 -13.71 -23.08
C ALA A 38 -11.70 -13.21 -23.71
N ASP A 39 -12.38 -14.10 -24.43
CA ASP A 39 -13.64 -13.79 -25.08
C ASP A 39 -14.58 -13.27 -24.00
N ARG A 40 -15.12 -12.06 -24.16
CA ARG A 40 -16.19 -11.54 -23.29
C ARG A 40 -17.46 -12.42 -23.33
N ARG A 41 -17.45 -13.45 -24.17
CA ARG A 41 -18.47 -14.44 -24.46
C ARG A 41 -18.13 -15.77 -23.80
N GLU A 42 -18.23 -15.82 -22.48
CA GLU A 42 -18.39 -17.07 -21.70
C GLU A 42 -18.89 -16.78 -20.27
N ALA A 43 -19.56 -15.64 -20.07
CA ALA A 43 -20.38 -15.39 -18.86
C ALA A 43 -21.80 -15.98 -19.00
N GLU A 44 -22.00 -16.89 -19.95
CA GLU A 44 -23.21 -17.70 -20.12
C GLU A 44 -23.00 -19.15 -19.66
N ASP A 45 -21.76 -19.56 -19.39
CA ASP A 45 -21.48 -20.81 -18.68
C ASP A 45 -21.74 -20.57 -17.19
N GLU A 46 -22.51 -21.48 -16.58
CA GLU A 46 -23.00 -21.46 -15.20
C GLU A 46 -21.99 -20.77 -14.26
N GLU A 47 -22.47 -19.79 -13.47
CA GLU A 47 -21.77 -19.29 -12.27
C GLU A 47 -21.53 -20.48 -11.33
N SER A 48 -20.57 -21.35 -11.64
CA SER A 48 -20.07 -22.32 -10.70
C SER A 48 -19.24 -21.50 -9.75
N GLU A 49 -19.78 -21.21 -8.58
CA GLU A 49 -18.99 -20.69 -7.47
C GLU A 49 -17.79 -21.63 -7.31
N LEU A 50 -16.61 -21.17 -7.71
CA LEU A 50 -15.39 -21.95 -7.55
C LEU A 50 -15.21 -22.21 -6.06
N GLU A 51 -15.00 -23.47 -5.69
CA GLU A 51 -14.72 -23.84 -4.31
C GLU A 51 -13.54 -23.01 -3.77
N PRO A 52 -13.71 -22.29 -2.65
CA PRO A 52 -12.63 -21.48 -2.10
C PRO A 52 -11.53 -22.38 -1.55
N VAL A 53 -10.49 -22.60 -2.35
CA VAL A 53 -9.35 -23.44 -1.97
C VAL A 53 -8.29 -22.72 -1.11
N SER A 54 -8.31 -21.39 -1.09
CA SER A 54 -7.32 -20.57 -0.36
C SER A 54 -7.61 -20.47 1.13
N ARG A 55 -6.56 -20.53 1.95
CA ARG A 55 -6.59 -20.39 3.41
C ARG A 55 -6.03 -19.03 3.85
N PRO A 56 -6.33 -18.54 5.07
CA PRO A 56 -5.81 -17.26 5.57
C PRO A 56 -4.28 -17.14 5.57
N ASN A 57 -3.60 -18.27 5.73
CA ASN A 57 -2.14 -18.33 5.74
C ASN A 57 -1.53 -18.57 4.35
N ASP A 58 -2.31 -18.75 3.29
CA ASP A 58 -1.73 -18.89 1.95
C ASP A 58 -1.23 -17.53 1.44
N LEU A 59 -0.24 -17.58 0.54
CA LEU A 59 0.29 -16.35 -0.06
C LEU A 59 -0.76 -15.75 -1.00
N ILE A 60 -1.03 -14.46 -0.83
CA ILE A 60 -1.90 -13.70 -1.74
C ILE A 60 -1.07 -12.94 -2.79
N TYR A 61 0.14 -12.49 -2.44
CA TYR A 61 1.05 -11.87 -3.39
C TYR A 61 2.52 -11.95 -2.95
N VAL A 62 3.42 -11.69 -3.90
CA VAL A 62 4.83 -11.42 -3.66
C VAL A 62 5.21 -10.12 -4.35
N ILE A 63 5.70 -9.13 -3.59
CA ILE A 63 6.19 -7.85 -4.14
C ILE A 63 7.70 -7.77 -3.98
N TYR A 64 8.39 -7.42 -5.06
CA TYR A 64 9.85 -7.30 -5.08
C TYR A 64 10.32 -5.89 -4.74
N THR A 65 10.91 -5.74 -3.55
CA THR A 65 11.50 -4.48 -3.08
C THR A 65 12.99 -4.40 -3.41
N SER A 66 13.55 -3.19 -3.43
CA SER A 66 14.98 -2.99 -3.66
C SER A 66 15.77 -3.48 -2.44
N GLY A 67 16.61 -4.52 -2.62
CA GLY A 67 17.48 -5.01 -1.57
C GLY A 67 18.72 -4.15 -1.38
N THR A 68 19.23 -4.08 -0.14
CA THR A 68 20.50 -3.41 0.21
C THR A 68 21.71 -3.98 -0.53
N THR A 69 21.64 -5.24 -0.97
CA THR A 69 22.67 -5.93 -1.76
C THR A 69 22.56 -5.66 -3.27
N GLY A 70 21.63 -4.79 -3.70
CA GLY A 70 21.39 -4.43 -5.09
C GLY A 70 20.48 -5.39 -5.86
N ARG A 71 20.21 -6.60 -5.34
CA ARG A 71 19.23 -7.54 -5.92
C ARG A 71 17.86 -7.36 -5.27
N PRO A 72 16.75 -7.35 -6.05
CA PRO A 72 15.42 -7.29 -5.48
C PRO A 72 15.11 -8.51 -4.59
N LYS A 73 14.32 -8.30 -3.53
CA LYS A 73 13.87 -9.34 -2.60
C LYS A 73 12.36 -9.44 -2.66
N GLY A 74 11.82 -10.65 -2.86
CA GLY A 74 10.38 -10.88 -2.90
C GLY A 74 9.81 -10.99 -1.48
N VAL A 75 9.00 -10.03 -1.05
CA VAL A 75 8.29 -10.08 0.23
C VAL A 75 7.03 -10.94 0.07
N MET A 76 6.93 -12.02 0.85
CA MET A 76 5.83 -12.97 0.78
C MET A 76 4.69 -12.59 1.74
N VAL A 77 3.55 -12.14 1.20
CA VAL A 77 2.40 -11.68 2.00
C VAL A 77 1.25 -12.69 1.94
N GLU A 78 0.64 -12.95 3.11
CA GLU A 78 -0.47 -13.87 3.29
C GLU A 78 -1.84 -13.17 3.25
N HIS A 79 -2.91 -13.91 2.94
CA HIS A 79 -4.28 -13.37 2.93
C HIS A 79 -4.64 -12.65 4.24
N LYS A 80 -4.32 -13.25 5.39
CA LYS A 80 -4.59 -12.66 6.73
C LYS A 80 -3.93 -11.28 6.90
N ASN A 81 -2.77 -11.05 6.27
CA ASN A 81 -2.06 -9.79 6.42
C ASN A 81 -2.83 -8.64 5.74
N VAL A 82 -3.42 -8.91 4.57
CA VAL A 82 -4.29 -7.96 3.87
C VAL A 82 -5.56 -7.69 4.66
N ILE A 83 -6.16 -8.72 5.26
CA ILE A 83 -7.32 -8.54 6.15
C ILE A 83 -6.97 -7.64 7.32
N ARG A 84 -5.81 -7.86 7.97
CA ARG A 84 -5.30 -6.97 9.04
C ARG A 84 -5.19 -5.52 8.54
N LEU A 85 -4.65 -5.31 7.33
CA LEU A 85 -4.45 -3.99 6.78
C LEU A 85 -5.76 -3.21 6.66
N VAL A 86 -6.84 -3.83 6.18
CA VAL A 86 -8.05 -3.06 5.80
C VAL A 86 -9.24 -3.22 6.73
N LYS A 87 -9.33 -4.30 7.52
CA LYS A 87 -10.47 -4.53 8.43
C LYS A 87 -10.21 -3.94 9.81
N ASN A 88 -11.10 -3.02 10.22
CA ASN A 88 -11.07 -2.37 11.54
C ASN A 88 -9.72 -1.74 11.88
N ALA A 89 -8.98 -1.24 10.88
CA ALA A 89 -7.60 -0.82 11.04
C ALA A 89 -7.43 0.52 11.78
N GLY A 90 -8.48 1.34 11.80
CA GLY A 90 -8.55 2.57 12.60
C GLY A 90 -8.02 3.83 11.92
N TYR A 91 -7.26 3.72 10.81
CA TYR A 91 -6.70 4.86 10.10
C TYR A 91 -7.67 5.53 9.11
N ALA A 92 -8.75 4.85 8.75
CA ALA A 92 -9.80 5.34 7.86
C ALA A 92 -11.11 4.61 8.17
N LYS A 93 -12.24 5.25 7.87
CA LYS A 93 -13.55 4.61 7.85
C LYS A 93 -13.82 4.11 6.42
N LEU A 94 -13.94 2.79 6.26
CA LEU A 94 -14.19 2.13 4.98
C LEU A 94 -15.54 1.41 5.05
N ASP A 95 -16.39 1.64 4.06
CA ASP A 95 -17.76 1.11 3.94
C ASP A 95 -18.20 1.05 2.47
N GLU A 96 -19.45 0.68 2.21
CA GLU A 96 -19.98 0.50 0.85
C GLU A 96 -20.02 1.79 0.01
N ARG A 97 -19.90 2.95 0.66
CA ARG A 97 -19.85 4.26 -0.01
C ARG A 97 -18.43 4.68 -0.35
N THR A 98 -17.44 3.90 0.08
CA THR A 98 -16.04 4.21 -0.15
C THR A 98 -15.71 4.10 -1.63
N VAL A 99 -15.20 5.19 -2.19
CA VAL A 99 -14.55 5.23 -3.50
C VAL A 99 -13.08 5.59 -3.28
N ILE A 100 -12.17 4.63 -3.55
CA ILE A 100 -10.73 4.83 -3.44
C ILE A 100 -10.14 5.10 -4.82
N LEU A 101 -9.36 6.17 -4.95
CA LEU A 101 -8.56 6.40 -6.15
C LEU A 101 -7.29 5.54 -6.11
N GLN A 102 -7.07 4.73 -7.14
CA GLN A 102 -5.83 3.99 -7.33
C GLN A 102 -4.77 4.96 -7.88
N THR A 103 -3.71 5.15 -7.11
CA THR A 103 -2.63 6.09 -7.45
C THR A 103 -1.27 5.40 -7.54
N GLY A 104 -1.11 4.30 -6.79
CA GLY A 104 0.11 3.51 -6.74
C GLY A 104 0.21 2.57 -7.93
N ALA A 105 1.40 2.39 -8.48
CA ALA A 105 1.62 1.29 -9.40
C ALA A 105 1.40 -0.05 -8.67
N LEU A 106 0.86 -1.06 -9.38
CA LEU A 106 0.55 -2.39 -8.81
C LEU A 106 1.78 -3.13 -8.29
N SER A 107 2.98 -2.70 -8.66
CA SER A 107 4.26 -3.20 -8.15
C SER A 107 4.65 -2.62 -6.78
N PHE A 108 3.88 -1.67 -6.23
CA PHE A 108 4.01 -1.15 -4.88
C PHE A 108 2.85 -1.62 -4.01
N ASP A 109 3.17 -1.95 -2.76
CA ASP A 109 2.23 -2.49 -1.77
C ASP A 109 1.13 -1.49 -1.35
N ALA A 110 1.30 -0.19 -1.58
CA ALA A 110 0.25 0.82 -1.44
C ALA A 110 -1.01 0.48 -2.24
N SER A 111 -0.85 -0.13 -3.43
CA SER A 111 -1.98 -0.57 -4.26
C SER A 111 -2.86 -1.62 -3.57
N THR A 112 -2.31 -2.36 -2.61
CA THR A 112 -3.07 -3.39 -1.87
C THR A 112 -4.08 -2.76 -0.92
N PHE A 113 -3.75 -1.62 -0.30
CA PHE A 113 -4.74 -0.81 0.42
C PHE A 113 -5.78 -0.26 -0.55
N GLU A 114 -5.35 0.31 -1.69
CA GLU A 114 -6.26 0.95 -2.63
C GLU A 114 -7.30 -0.02 -3.19
N ILE A 115 -6.90 -1.26 -3.49
CA ILE A 115 -7.77 -2.32 -4.01
C ILE A 115 -8.62 -2.93 -2.89
N TRP A 116 -7.99 -3.52 -1.88
CA TRP A 116 -8.70 -4.32 -0.88
C TRP A 116 -9.44 -3.45 0.13
N GLY A 117 -9.00 -2.20 0.33
CA GLY A 117 -9.67 -1.22 1.17
C GLY A 117 -11.08 -0.91 0.66
N ALA A 118 -11.25 -0.83 -0.66
CA ALA A 118 -12.56 -0.64 -1.28
C ALA A 118 -13.32 -1.96 -1.40
N LEU A 119 -12.74 -2.95 -2.10
CA LEU A 119 -13.47 -4.14 -2.54
C LEU A 119 -13.95 -5.02 -1.38
N LEU A 120 -13.18 -5.11 -0.29
CA LEU A 120 -13.61 -5.88 0.88
C LEU A 120 -14.67 -5.15 1.73
N HIS A 121 -15.02 -3.91 1.40
CA HIS A 121 -16.06 -3.13 2.08
C HIS A 121 -17.29 -2.86 1.20
N GLY A 122 -17.36 -3.46 0.01
CA GLY A 122 -18.43 -3.18 -0.96
C GLY A 122 -18.30 -1.82 -1.66
N GLY A 123 -17.13 -1.18 -1.51
CA GLY A 123 -16.81 0.08 -2.18
C GLY A 123 -16.25 -0.11 -3.59
N HIS A 124 -15.79 0.99 -4.18
CA HIS A 124 -15.30 1.05 -5.55
C HIS A 124 -13.84 1.50 -5.61
N VAL A 125 -13.10 0.95 -6.57
CA VAL A 125 -11.76 1.42 -6.95
C VAL A 125 -11.91 2.24 -8.23
N HIS A 126 -11.47 3.49 -8.22
CA HIS A 126 -11.39 4.31 -9.41
C HIS A 126 -9.96 4.28 -9.96
N LEU A 127 -9.80 3.89 -11.22
CA LEU A 127 -8.52 3.93 -11.92
C LEU A 127 -8.39 5.27 -12.65
N ALA A 128 -7.25 5.94 -12.47
CA ALA A 128 -6.92 7.15 -13.21
C ALA A 128 -5.55 7.00 -13.86
N ASP A 129 -5.41 7.62 -15.03
CA ASP A 129 -4.13 7.64 -15.72
C ASP A 129 -3.09 8.44 -14.93
N ARG A 130 -1.83 8.04 -15.08
CA ARG A 130 -0.72 8.68 -14.36
C ARG A 130 -0.60 10.18 -14.63
N ASP A 131 -0.87 10.62 -15.86
CA ASP A 131 -0.83 12.04 -16.23
C ASP A 131 -1.96 12.85 -15.58
N VAL A 132 -3.11 12.22 -15.28
CA VAL A 132 -4.18 12.83 -14.47
C VAL A 132 -3.73 12.99 -13.03
N ILE A 133 -3.16 11.94 -12.43
CA ILE A 133 -2.72 11.94 -11.02
C ILE A 133 -1.64 13.00 -10.77
N LEU A 134 -0.76 13.23 -11.74
CA LEU A 134 0.34 14.19 -11.63
C LEU A 134 -0.07 15.66 -11.91
N ASP A 135 -1.28 15.89 -12.42
CA ASP A 135 -1.81 17.22 -12.73
C ASP A 135 -2.85 17.63 -11.68
N ALA A 136 -2.53 18.64 -10.87
CA ALA A 136 -3.38 19.04 -9.75
C ALA A 136 -4.75 19.61 -10.15
N ARG A 137 -4.94 20.10 -11.39
CA ARG A 137 -6.25 20.55 -11.87
C ARG A 137 -7.10 19.34 -12.30
N ARG A 138 -6.51 18.42 -13.06
CA ARG A 138 -7.21 17.22 -13.54
C ARG A 138 -7.54 16.27 -12.40
N LEU A 139 -6.60 16.07 -11.46
CA LEU A 139 -6.84 15.28 -10.26
C LEU A 139 -7.99 15.85 -9.43
N LYS A 140 -8.04 17.17 -9.22
CA LYS A 140 -9.15 17.83 -8.54
C LYS A 140 -10.48 17.57 -9.24
N GLY A 141 -10.50 17.68 -10.57
CA GLY A 141 -11.68 17.37 -11.39
C GLY A 141 -12.15 15.94 -11.16
N VAL A 142 -11.25 14.96 -11.21
CA VAL A 142 -11.57 13.54 -10.94
C VAL A 142 -12.09 13.32 -9.52
N ILE A 143 -11.45 13.92 -8.51
CA ILE A 143 -11.91 13.80 -7.11
C ILE A 143 -13.38 14.23 -6.98
N GLN A 144 -13.75 15.33 -7.61
CA GLN A 144 -15.09 15.89 -7.55
C GLN A 144 -16.09 15.13 -8.43
N GLU A 145 -15.76 14.92 -9.71
CA GLU A 145 -16.66 14.29 -10.69
C GLU A 145 -16.94 12.81 -10.37
N LYS A 146 -15.94 12.10 -9.85
CA LYS A 146 -16.05 10.67 -9.52
C LYS A 146 -16.36 10.43 -8.06
N THR A 147 -16.58 11.50 -7.28
CA THR A 147 -16.89 11.45 -5.85
C THR A 147 -15.88 10.58 -5.10
N ILE A 148 -14.59 10.79 -5.37
CA ILE A 148 -13.52 10.07 -4.68
C ILE A 148 -13.61 10.43 -3.19
N THR A 149 -13.74 9.40 -2.36
CA THR A 149 -13.87 9.59 -0.90
C THR A 149 -12.54 9.48 -0.18
N THR A 150 -11.65 8.61 -0.68
CA THR A 150 -10.41 8.23 -0.01
C THR A 150 -9.28 8.17 -1.02
N MET A 151 -8.12 8.68 -0.65
CA MET A 151 -6.91 8.64 -1.48
C MET A 151 -5.70 8.37 -0.58
N PHE A 152 -4.80 7.50 -1.04
CA PHE A 152 -3.43 7.46 -0.55
C PHE A 152 -2.52 8.20 -1.54
N THR A 153 -1.44 8.81 -1.07
CA THR A 153 -0.42 9.41 -1.94
C THR A 153 0.96 9.34 -1.28
N THR A 154 2.03 9.28 -2.08
CA THR A 154 3.38 9.40 -1.53
C THR A 154 3.62 10.80 -1.00
N THR A 155 4.50 10.95 -0.02
CA THR A 155 4.80 12.25 0.57
C THR A 155 5.35 13.23 -0.46
N VAL A 156 6.23 12.79 -1.36
CA VAL A 156 6.69 13.62 -2.48
C VAL A 156 5.54 14.08 -3.38
N LEU A 157 4.64 13.18 -3.78
CA LEU A 157 3.51 13.55 -4.65
C LEU A 157 2.54 14.50 -3.94
N PHE A 158 2.24 14.25 -2.67
CA PHE A 158 1.48 15.17 -1.82
C PHE A 158 2.07 16.58 -1.84
N ASN A 159 3.37 16.71 -1.54
CA ASN A 159 4.04 18.01 -1.50
C ASN A 159 3.97 18.73 -2.85
N GLN A 160 4.18 17.99 -3.95
CA GLN A 160 4.10 18.52 -5.30
C GLN A 160 2.69 19.04 -5.61
N LEU A 161 1.66 18.25 -5.33
CA LEU A 161 0.27 18.60 -5.62
C LEU A 161 -0.20 19.81 -4.79
N VAL A 162 0.14 19.87 -3.50
CA VAL A 162 -0.17 21.03 -2.65
C VAL A 162 0.55 22.29 -3.15
N SER A 163 1.80 22.17 -3.62
CA SER A 163 2.53 23.30 -4.22
C SER A 163 1.89 23.81 -5.51
N MET A 164 1.36 22.91 -6.33
CA MET A 164 0.69 23.27 -7.60
C MET A 164 -0.70 23.88 -7.35
N ASN A 165 -1.46 23.32 -6.42
CA ASN A 165 -2.81 23.76 -6.08
C ASN A 165 -3.19 23.28 -4.68
N GLU A 166 -3.26 24.21 -3.73
CA GLU A 166 -3.61 23.89 -2.34
C GLU A 166 -5.05 23.34 -2.20
N THR A 167 -5.88 23.50 -3.23
CA THR A 167 -7.27 23.02 -3.31
C THR A 167 -7.45 21.68 -4.02
N VAL A 168 -6.35 21.01 -4.39
CA VAL A 168 -6.36 19.77 -5.15
C VAL A 168 -7.17 18.65 -4.50
N PHE A 169 -7.15 18.55 -3.17
CA PHE A 169 -7.80 17.49 -2.40
C PHE A 169 -9.23 17.83 -1.95
N ASP A 170 -9.78 18.96 -2.38
CA ASP A 170 -11.15 19.36 -2.01
C ASP A 170 -12.18 18.35 -2.53
N GLY A 171 -12.94 17.76 -1.62
CA GLY A 171 -13.96 16.75 -1.91
C GLY A 171 -13.66 15.39 -1.30
N LEU A 172 -12.40 15.12 -0.94
CA LEU A 172 -12.05 13.91 -0.19
C LEU A 172 -12.68 13.93 1.21
N GLY A 173 -13.05 12.75 1.70
CA GLY A 173 -13.34 12.52 3.12
C GLY A 173 -12.08 12.13 3.88
N THR A 174 -11.21 11.33 3.28
CA THR A 174 -9.96 10.86 3.89
C THR A 174 -8.78 11.02 2.93
N LEU A 175 -7.68 11.57 3.44
CA LEU A 175 -6.40 11.65 2.74
C LEU A 175 -5.31 10.99 3.59
N LEU A 176 -4.73 9.93 3.06
CA LEU A 176 -3.59 9.24 3.66
C LEU A 176 -2.33 9.61 2.86
N PHE A 177 -1.22 9.82 3.55
CA PHE A 177 0.06 9.97 2.87
C PHE A 177 1.20 9.34 3.65
N GLY A 178 2.28 9.00 2.97
CA GLY A 178 3.43 8.36 3.64
C GLY A 178 4.57 8.01 2.69
N GLY A 179 5.38 7.06 3.11
CA GLY A 179 6.53 6.53 2.35
C GLY A 179 7.84 7.29 2.53
N GLU A 180 7.80 8.56 2.97
CA GLU A 180 8.99 9.37 3.22
C GLU A 180 8.78 10.30 4.42
N LYS A 181 9.81 11.04 4.80
CA LYS A 181 9.70 12.06 5.86
C LYS A 181 8.76 13.18 5.42
N THR A 182 7.83 13.55 6.30
CA THR A 182 6.84 14.61 6.11
C THR A 182 7.48 15.97 5.83
N SER A 183 6.79 16.79 5.01
CA SER A 183 7.09 18.21 4.86
C SER A 183 6.12 19.04 5.70
N GLU A 184 6.59 19.56 6.82
CA GLU A 184 5.76 20.33 7.75
C GLU A 184 5.14 21.57 7.09
N THR A 185 5.82 22.17 6.11
CA THR A 185 5.30 23.28 5.33
C THR A 185 4.03 22.90 4.55
N HIS A 186 4.05 21.75 3.86
CA HIS A 186 2.90 21.29 3.07
C HIS A 186 1.78 20.74 3.94
N VAL A 187 2.14 20.06 5.04
CA VAL A 187 1.18 19.61 6.07
C VAL A 187 0.43 20.82 6.64
N ARG A 188 1.14 21.89 7.04
CA ARG A 188 0.51 23.11 7.55
C ARG A 188 -0.42 23.76 6.54
N LYS A 189 -0.01 23.88 5.27
CA LYS A 189 -0.87 24.42 4.21
C LYS A 189 -2.21 23.71 4.13
N LEU A 190 -2.23 22.38 4.19
CA LEU A 190 -3.49 21.63 4.15
C LEU A 190 -4.32 21.82 5.42
N VAL A 191 -3.68 21.78 6.60
CA VAL A 191 -4.37 21.90 7.90
C VAL A 191 -4.94 23.31 8.11
N GLU A 192 -4.20 24.36 7.76
CA GLU A 192 -4.62 25.76 7.88
C GLU A 192 -5.81 26.09 6.98
N ARG A 193 -6.04 25.33 5.91
CA ARG A 193 -7.26 25.43 5.10
C ARG A 193 -8.52 24.97 5.83
N ASN A 194 -8.37 24.33 7.00
CA ASN A 194 -9.46 23.89 7.87
C ASN A 194 -10.52 23.05 7.12
N LEU A 195 -10.04 22.13 6.28
CA LEU A 195 -10.90 21.24 5.52
C LEU A 195 -11.45 20.15 6.43
N ARG A 196 -12.68 19.71 6.15
CA ARG A 196 -13.26 18.50 6.77
C ARG A 196 -12.71 17.24 6.09
N ILE A 197 -11.38 17.10 6.05
CA ILE A 197 -10.69 15.92 5.55
C ILE A 197 -10.01 15.24 6.74
N ASP A 198 -10.27 13.94 6.91
CA ASP A 198 -9.49 13.10 7.81
C ASP A 198 -8.11 12.88 7.19
N PHE A 199 -7.12 13.67 7.63
CA PHE A 199 -5.77 13.67 7.11
C PHE A 199 -4.83 12.88 8.04
N ALA A 200 -4.05 11.95 7.51
CA ALA A 200 -3.14 11.15 8.34
C ALA A 200 -1.82 10.82 7.64
N ASN A 201 -0.73 10.88 8.43
CA ASN A 201 0.57 10.34 8.04
C ASN A 201 0.60 8.84 8.38
N ILE A 202 1.04 8.03 7.43
CA ILE A 202 1.08 6.57 7.54
C ILE A 202 2.52 6.07 7.34
N TYR A 203 2.90 5.07 8.13
CA TYR A 203 4.19 4.40 8.01
C TYR A 203 4.03 2.89 8.11
N GLY A 204 4.69 2.17 7.21
CA GLY A 204 4.92 0.74 7.29
C GLY A 204 5.88 0.30 6.19
N PRO A 205 6.85 -0.58 6.47
CA PRO A 205 7.57 -1.27 5.42
C PRO A 205 6.70 -2.36 4.78
N THR A 206 7.07 -2.80 3.57
CA THR A 206 6.38 -3.88 2.84
C THR A 206 6.31 -5.19 3.63
N GLU A 207 7.32 -5.47 4.43
CA GLU A 207 7.40 -6.60 5.36
C GLU A 207 6.33 -6.57 6.45
N THR A 208 5.59 -5.46 6.60
CA THR A 208 4.49 -5.31 7.56
C THR A 208 3.14 -5.03 6.89
N THR A 209 3.07 -5.31 5.57
CA THR A 209 1.88 -5.17 4.73
C THR A 209 1.37 -3.74 4.70
N THR A 210 2.15 -2.90 4.02
CA THR A 210 1.86 -1.51 3.68
C THR A 210 1.84 -0.54 4.86
N PHE A 211 0.91 -0.67 5.81
CA PHE A 211 0.73 0.27 6.92
C PHE A 211 0.92 -0.45 8.26
N ALA A 212 1.70 0.12 9.17
CA ALA A 212 1.92 -0.45 10.51
C ALA A 212 1.53 0.50 11.63
N VAL A 213 1.88 1.78 11.48
CA VAL A 213 1.51 2.85 12.39
C VAL A 213 0.94 4.03 11.62
N TRP A 214 0.10 4.82 12.29
CA TRP A 214 -0.53 5.98 11.71
C TRP A 214 -0.66 7.13 12.71
N TYR A 215 -0.62 8.35 12.20
CA TYR A 215 -0.81 9.59 12.95
C TYR A 215 -1.90 10.45 12.31
N PRO A 216 -3.07 10.62 12.95
CA PRO A 216 -4.05 11.61 12.51
C PRO A 216 -3.49 13.02 12.69
N ILE A 217 -3.64 13.86 11.67
CA ILE A 217 -3.17 15.23 11.62
C ILE A 217 -4.36 16.19 11.62
N GLU A 218 -4.44 16.95 12.69
CA GLU A 218 -5.38 18.04 12.94
C GLU A 218 -4.63 19.28 13.45
N ASP A 219 -5.25 20.46 13.41
CA ASP A 219 -4.66 21.72 13.91
C ASP A 219 -4.07 21.59 15.33
N ARG A 220 -4.87 21.06 16.26
CA ARG A 220 -4.45 20.80 17.65
C ARG A 220 -3.29 19.80 17.81
N THR A 221 -2.97 19.05 16.75
CA THR A 221 -1.94 18.01 16.74
C THR A 221 -0.70 18.42 15.93
N LEU A 222 -0.71 19.61 15.33
CA LEU A 222 0.44 20.14 14.60
C LEU A 222 1.66 20.24 15.53
N ARG A 223 2.76 19.65 15.07
CA ARG A 223 4.03 19.63 15.80
C ARG A 223 5.13 20.27 14.96
N ALA A 224 6.29 20.50 15.57
CA ALA A 224 7.49 20.89 14.83
C ALA A 224 7.97 19.78 13.87
N LYS A 225 7.63 18.52 14.16
CA LYS A 225 7.85 17.34 13.32
C LYS A 225 6.63 16.44 13.44
N THR A 226 6.01 16.10 12.32
CA THR A 226 4.86 15.20 12.26
C THR A 226 5.32 13.78 12.62
N PRO A 227 4.74 13.15 13.67
CA PRO A 227 5.05 11.76 14.02
C PRO A 227 4.55 10.75 12.99
N ILE A 228 5.09 9.53 13.03
CA ILE A 228 4.50 8.36 12.36
C ILE A 228 3.32 7.76 13.14
N GLY A 229 3.22 8.08 14.43
CA GLY A 229 2.03 7.83 15.25
C GLY A 229 2.02 6.50 15.99
N LYS A 230 0.86 5.83 16.00
CA LYS A 230 0.57 4.64 16.83
C LYS A 230 0.23 3.42 15.97
N PRO A 231 0.45 2.20 16.47
CA PRO A 231 0.05 0.98 15.77
C PRO A 231 -1.41 0.99 15.31
N ILE A 232 -1.66 0.48 14.11
CA ILE A 232 -3.02 0.14 13.65
C ILE A 232 -3.52 -1.11 14.40
N SER A 233 -4.78 -1.49 14.22
CA SER A 233 -5.35 -2.68 14.88
C SER A 233 -4.57 -3.97 14.59
N ASN A 234 -4.47 -4.86 15.59
CA ASN A 234 -3.63 -6.06 15.59
C ASN A 234 -2.14 -5.76 15.30
N THR A 235 -1.77 -4.50 15.51
CA THR A 235 -0.48 -3.81 15.49
C THR A 235 0.33 -3.85 16.79
N ARG A 236 1.55 -4.34 16.87
CA ARG A 236 2.47 -3.94 17.96
C ARG A 236 3.71 -3.27 17.39
N ALA A 237 4.17 -2.22 18.04
CA ALA A 237 5.40 -1.52 17.69
C ALA A 237 6.24 -1.32 18.95
N TYR A 238 7.51 -1.68 18.85
CA TYR A 238 8.49 -1.58 19.92
C TYR A 238 9.66 -0.73 19.47
N VAL A 239 10.22 0.04 20.39
CA VAL A 239 11.51 0.71 20.18
C VAL A 239 12.53 -0.05 21.01
N VAL A 240 13.53 -0.65 20.35
CA VAL A 240 14.51 -1.52 20.99
C VAL A 240 15.94 -1.04 20.76
N ASN A 241 16.83 -1.37 21.67
CA ASN A 241 18.27 -1.21 21.50
C ASN A 241 18.96 -2.49 21.99
N GLU A 242 19.76 -3.12 21.15
CA GLU A 242 20.44 -4.40 21.45
C GLU A 242 19.49 -5.48 21.99
N GLY A 243 18.28 -5.57 21.41
CA GLY A 243 17.26 -6.56 21.80
C GLY A 243 16.50 -6.25 23.10
N LYS A 244 16.69 -5.05 23.69
CA LYS A 244 15.96 -4.62 24.91
C LYS A 244 15.05 -3.45 24.62
N LEU A 245 13.88 -3.40 25.26
CA LEU A 245 12.94 -2.28 25.16
C LEU A 245 13.59 -0.97 25.65
N CYS A 246 13.49 0.06 24.82
CA CYS A 246 13.88 1.42 25.17
C CYS A 246 12.87 2.08 26.12
N GLY A 247 13.36 2.94 27.00
CA GLY A 247 12.52 3.82 27.81
C GLY A 247 11.84 4.92 26.97
N ILE A 248 10.82 5.56 27.54
CA ILE A 248 10.09 6.65 26.86
C ILE A 248 11.06 7.77 26.48
N GLY A 249 11.04 8.17 25.20
CA GLY A 249 11.86 9.25 24.65
C GLY A 249 13.27 8.82 24.22
N MET A 250 13.68 7.58 24.49
CA MET A 250 14.96 7.05 24.04
C MET A 250 14.91 6.63 22.57
N ILE A 251 16.02 6.84 21.87
CA ILE A 251 16.18 6.40 20.47
C ILE A 251 16.52 4.91 20.44
N GLY A 252 15.95 4.20 19.49
CA GLY A 252 16.22 2.79 19.21
C GLY A 252 15.70 2.38 17.84
N GLU A 253 15.89 1.12 17.49
CA GLU A 253 15.33 0.47 16.30
C GLU A 253 13.83 0.22 16.49
N LEU A 254 13.05 0.51 15.45
CA LEU A 254 11.61 0.22 15.43
C LEU A 254 11.37 -1.22 14.98
N CYS A 255 10.84 -2.05 15.88
CA CYS A 255 10.39 -3.40 15.57
C CYS A 255 8.86 -3.43 15.50
N ILE A 256 8.32 -4.14 14.52
CA ILE A 256 6.87 -4.25 14.29
C ILE A 256 6.47 -5.72 14.38
N ALA A 257 5.40 -6.00 15.13
CA ALA A 257 4.86 -7.34 15.36
C ALA A 257 3.33 -7.36 15.14
N GLY A 258 2.79 -8.57 15.06
CA GLY A 258 1.35 -8.83 14.89
C GLY A 258 0.99 -9.25 13.47
N ASP A 259 -0.30 -9.21 13.16
CA ASP A 259 -0.86 -9.91 11.99
C ASP A 259 -0.52 -9.24 10.65
N GLY A 260 0.13 -8.08 10.64
CA GLY A 260 0.64 -7.44 9.42
C GLY A 260 2.00 -7.98 8.96
N VAL A 261 2.73 -8.69 9.82
CA VAL A 261 4.08 -9.18 9.51
C VAL A 261 3.99 -10.24 8.40
N ALA A 262 4.72 -9.99 7.32
CA ALA A 262 4.85 -10.87 6.17
C ALA A 262 5.51 -12.20 6.57
N ARG A 263 5.37 -13.23 5.74
CA ARG A 263 5.98 -14.54 5.99
C ARG A 263 7.52 -14.48 6.00
N GLY A 264 8.09 -13.58 5.21
CA GLY A 264 9.53 -13.47 5.00
C GLY A 264 9.88 -13.14 3.57
N TYR A 265 11.13 -13.42 3.21
CA TYR A 265 11.65 -13.20 1.85
C TYR A 265 11.71 -14.50 1.05
N LEU A 266 11.17 -14.47 -0.17
CA LEU A 266 11.16 -15.61 -1.08
C LEU A 266 12.60 -16.05 -1.37
N ASN A 267 12.87 -17.35 -1.23
CA ASN A 267 14.18 -17.99 -1.45
C ASN A 267 15.36 -17.39 -0.66
N LEU A 268 15.10 -16.62 0.40
CA LEU A 268 16.14 -15.94 1.21
C LEU A 268 15.96 -16.25 2.71
N PRO A 269 16.14 -17.51 3.15
CA PRO A 269 15.89 -17.93 4.54
C PRO A 269 16.82 -17.25 5.56
N GLU A 270 18.10 -17.02 5.22
CA GLU A 270 19.06 -16.35 6.12
C GLU A 270 18.65 -14.90 6.41
N GLN A 271 18.29 -14.14 5.38
CA GLN A 271 17.82 -12.76 5.54
C GLN A 271 16.45 -12.70 6.22
N THR A 272 15.62 -13.74 6.01
CA THR A 272 14.36 -13.88 6.74
C THR A 272 14.64 -14.06 8.22
N ALA A 273 15.54 -14.97 8.61
CA ALA A 273 15.90 -15.16 10.01
C ALA A 273 16.56 -13.92 10.65
N GLU A 274 17.29 -13.12 9.86
CA GLU A 274 17.89 -11.86 10.32
C GLU A 274 16.84 -10.76 10.60
N LYS A 275 15.80 -10.64 9.76
CA LYS A 275 14.82 -9.54 9.84
C LYS A 275 13.51 -9.90 10.52
N PHE A 276 13.15 -11.18 10.55
CA PHE A 276 11.92 -11.70 11.14
C PHE A 276 12.29 -12.53 12.37
N VAL A 277 12.48 -11.83 13.48
CA VAL A 277 12.90 -12.42 14.76
C VAL A 277 11.70 -12.77 15.65
N ALA A 278 11.93 -13.64 16.63
CA ALA A 278 10.92 -13.93 17.65
C ALA A 278 10.60 -12.68 18.47
N ASP A 279 9.31 -12.47 18.76
CA ASP A 279 8.82 -11.43 19.68
C ASP A 279 9.15 -11.87 21.12
N PRO A 280 10.02 -11.16 21.85
CA PRO A 280 10.50 -11.56 23.18
C PRO A 280 9.46 -11.44 24.30
#